data_AF-A0A528X8Y3-F1
#
_entry.id   AF-A0A528X8Y3-F1
#
_cell.length_a   1.000
_cell.length_b   1.000
_cell.length_c   1.000
_cell.angle_alpha   90.00
_cell.angle_beta   90.00
_cell.angle_gamma   90.00
#
_symmetry.space_group_name_H-M   'P 1'
#
loop_
_entity.id
_entity.type
_entity.pdbx_description
1 polymer ?
#
loop_
_entity_poly.entity_id
_entity_poly.type
_entity_poly.pdbx_seq_one_letter_code
_entity_poly.pdbx_strand_id
1 'polypeptide(L)' 'ICDEIMVMYNGERVEQITPDKVKAPTHPYSKLLFSSVPKLDPTWLDGLVRDPELVSQYGHR' A
#
# COMPACT_ATOMS: atom_id res chain seq x y z
N ILE A 1 -0.66 -18.74 3.75
CA ILE A 1 -1.95 -17.99 3.84
C ILE A 1 -2.04 -17.46 5.25
N CYS A 2 -2.49 -16.21 5.41
CA CYS A 2 -2.64 -15.55 6.72
C CYS A 2 -4.12 -15.18 6.90
N ASP A 3 -4.58 -15.20 8.15
CA ASP A 3 -5.97 -14.82 8.49
C ASP A 3 -6.11 -13.31 8.72
N GLU A 4 -5.02 -12.64 9.09
CA GLU A 4 -4.95 -11.20 9.32
C GLU A 4 -3.65 -10.59 8.80
N ILE A 5 -3.71 -9.30 8.46
CA ILE A 5 -2.60 -8.51 7.94
C ILE A 5 -2.51 -7.23 8.77
N MET A 6 -1.34 -6.98 9.36
CA MET A 6 -1.03 -5.74 10.06
C MET A 6 -0.07 -4.90 9.23
N VAL A 7 -0.43 -3.64 8.97
CA VAL A 7 0.42 -2.66 8.29
C VAL A 7 1.03 -1.74 9.33
N MET A 8 2.35 -1.55 9.24
CA MET A 8 3.11 -0.67 10.12
C MET A 8 3.83 0.41 9.33
N TYR A 9 3.95 1.58 9.92
CA TYR A 9 4.77 2.68 9.42
C TYR A 9 5.46 3.37 10.60
N ASN A 10 6.76 3.62 10.47
CA ASN A 10 7.58 4.27 11.50
C ASN A 10 7.44 3.66 12.92
N GLY A 11 7.35 2.33 12.99
CA GLY A 11 7.20 1.60 14.27
C GLY A 11 5.78 1.59 14.84
N GLU A 12 4.83 2.27 14.21
CA GLU A 12 3.43 2.31 14.65
C GLU A 12 2.53 1.43 13.78
N ARG A 13 1.53 0.81 14.40
CA ARG A 13 0.46 0.10 13.68
C ARG A 13 -0.50 1.11 13.05
N VAL A 14 -0.53 1.17 11.73
CA VAL A 14 -1.38 2.11 10.98
C VAL A 14 -2.65 1.50 10.43
N GLU A 15 -2.66 0.18 10.17
CA GLU A 15 -3.87 -0.52 9.73
C GLU A 15 -3.84 -2.01 10.08
N GLN A 16 -5.00 -2.61 10.30
CA GLN A 16 -5.17 -4.06 10.45
C GLN A 16 -6.37 -4.49 9.63
N ILE A 17 -6.16 -5.41 8.68
CA ILE A 17 -7.17 -5.85 7.72
C ILE A 17 -7.15 -7.36 7.55
N THR A 18 -8.28 -7.90 7.13
CA THR A 18 -8.39 -9.28 6.65
C THR A 18 -7.97 -9.36 5.17
N PRO A 19 -7.55 -10.54 4.68
CA PRO A 19 -7.10 -10.72 3.30
C PRO A 19 -8.09 -10.26 2.22
N ASP A 20 -9.39 -10.40 2.47
CA ASP A 20 -10.46 -9.94 1.57
C ASP A 20 -10.49 -8.41 1.39
N LYS A 21 -9.97 -7.65 2.38
CA LYS A 21 -9.95 -6.18 2.37
C LYS A 21 -8.68 -5.57 1.78
N VAL A 22 -7.71 -6.38 1.36
CA VAL A 22 -6.46 -5.91 0.71
C VAL A 22 -6.73 -5.07 -0.54
N LYS A 23 -7.86 -5.30 -1.23
CA LYS A 23 -8.25 -4.54 -2.43
C LYS A 23 -8.82 -3.15 -2.14
N ALA A 24 -9.16 -2.85 -0.88
CA ALA A 24 -9.76 -1.59 -0.47
C ALA A 24 -9.14 -1.08 0.86
N PRO A 25 -7.81 -0.86 0.91
CA PRO A 25 -7.17 -0.31 2.10
C PRO A 25 -7.63 1.11 2.36
N THR A 26 -7.81 1.46 3.63
CA THR A 26 -8.32 2.78 4.04
C THR A 26 -7.20 3.75 4.31
N HIS A 27 -6.10 3.30 4.92
CA HIS A 27 -4.98 4.16 5.29
C HIS A 27 -4.17 4.57 4.03
N PRO A 28 -3.79 5.85 3.87
CA PRO A 28 -3.09 6.31 2.67
C PRO A 28 -1.77 5.57 2.39
N TYR A 29 -0.97 5.32 3.43
CA TYR A 29 0.25 4.51 3.31
C TYR A 29 -0.04 3.08 2.85
N SER A 30 -1.09 2.43 3.36
CA SER A 30 -1.47 1.08 2.93
C SER A 30 -1.87 1.05 1.46
N LYS A 31 -2.57 2.09 0.97
CA LYS A 31 -2.87 2.23 -0.47
C LYS A 31 -1.60 2.24 -1.32
N LEU A 32 -0.59 3.00 -0.92
CA LEU A 32 0.71 3.04 -1.59
C LEU A 32 1.46 1.70 -1.50
N LEU A 33 1.46 1.07 -0.32
CA LEU A 33 2.12 -0.20 -0.09
C LEU A 33 1.53 -1.31 -0.99
N PHE A 34 0.20 -1.44 -1.00
CA PHE A 34 -0.47 -2.45 -1.82
C PHE A 34 -0.43 -2.13 -3.32
N SER A 35 -0.39 -0.85 -3.70
CA SER A 35 -0.20 -0.47 -5.11
C SER A 35 1.21 -0.76 -5.62
N SER A 36 2.18 -0.88 -4.72
CA SER A 36 3.58 -1.21 -5.04
C SER A 36 3.82 -2.71 -5.31
N VAL A 37 2.79 -3.55 -5.19
CA VAL A 37 2.88 -4.99 -5.51
C VAL A 37 3.06 -5.16 -7.02
N PRO A 38 4.19 -5.73 -7.48
CA PRO A 38 4.44 -5.92 -8.92
C PRO A 38 3.39 -6.80 -9.58
N LYS A 39 3.07 -6.49 -10.83
CA LYS A 39 2.16 -7.29 -11.66
C LYS A 39 2.94 -8.00 -12.77
N LEU A 40 2.30 -9.00 -13.38
CA LEU A 40 2.89 -9.78 -14.47
C LEU A 40 3.20 -8.93 -15.71
N ASP A 41 2.40 -7.88 -15.93
CA ASP A 41 2.64 -6.90 -16.99
C ASP A 41 3.93 -6.12 -16.69
N PRO A 42 4.97 -6.17 -17.54
CA PRO A 42 6.22 -5.45 -17.31
C PRO A 42 6.06 -3.92 -17.32
N THR A 43 4.96 -3.39 -17.87
CA THR A 43 4.64 -1.96 -17.92
C THR A 43 3.71 -1.51 -16.77
N TRP A 44 3.47 -2.37 -15.77
CA TRP A 44 2.50 -2.11 -14.70
C TRP A 44 2.73 -0.80 -13.92
N LEU A 45 3.99 -0.37 -13.82
CA LEU A 45 4.38 0.82 -13.09
C LEU A 45 4.03 2.11 -13.84
N ASP A 46 3.99 2.06 -15.17
CA ASP A 46 3.78 3.24 -16.03
C ASP A 46 2.35 3.77 -15.89
N GLY A 47 1.38 2.88 -15.66
CA GLY A 47 -0.03 3.21 -15.44
C GLY A 47 -0.41 3.47 -13.97
N LEU A 48 0.55 3.42 -13.05
CA LEU A 48 0.27 3.63 -11.63
C LEU A 48 0.03 5.12 -11.35
N VAL A 49 -1.21 5.49 -11.04
CA VAL A 49 -1.53 6.85 -10.57
C VAL A 49 -0.80 7.07 -9.24
N ARG A 50 0.18 7.96 -9.26
CA ARG A 50 0.89 8.42 -8.07
C ARG A 50 0.22 9.69 -7.58
N ASP A 51 -0.38 9.63 -6.41
CA ASP A 51 -0.77 10.83 -5.69
C ASP A 51 0.52 11.53 -5.20
N PRO A 52 0.89 12.70 -5.76
CA PRO A 52 2.15 13.36 -5.43
C PRO A 52 2.24 13.77 -3.96
N GLU A 53 1.10 14.10 -3.33
CA GLU A 53 1.06 14.49 -1.92
C GLU A 53 1.37 13.29 -1.02
N LEU A 54 0.76 12.14 -1.31
CA LEU A 54 1.02 10.91 -0.55
C LEU A 54 2.45 10.40 -0.76
N VAL A 55 2.96 10.46 -1.99
CA VAL A 55 4.35 10.05 -2.27
C VAL A 55 5.34 10.97 -1.58
N SER A 56 5.08 12.27 -1.52
CA SER A 56 5.89 13.20 -0.72
C SER A 56 5.80 12.85 0.77
N GLN A 57 4.60 12.70 1.31
CA GLN A 57 4.39 12.44 2.74
C GLN A 57 5.04 11.15 3.25
N TYR A 58 5.06 10.07 2.45
CA TYR A 58 5.56 8.74 2.86
C TYR A 58 6.82 8.28 2.12
N GLY A 59 7.31 9.04 1.13
CA GLY A 59 8.50 8.71 0.36
C GLY A 59 9.82 9.17 0.99
N HIS A 60 9.74 10.03 2.00
CA HIS A 60 10.89 10.50 2.75
C HIS A 60 11.16 9.56 3.94
N ARG A 61 12.34 8.94 3.96
CA ARG A 61 12.90 8.19 5.10
C ARG A 61 13.79 9.08 5.94
#